data_AF-A0A258EUR1-F1
#
_entry.id   AF-A0A258EUR1-F1
#
_cell.length_a   1.000
_cell.length_b   1.000
_cell.length_c   1.000
_cell.angle_alpha   90.00
_cell.angle_beta   90.00
_cell.angle_gamma   90.00
#
_symmetry.space_group_name_H-M   'P 1'
#
loop_
_entity.id
_entity.type
_entity.pdbx_description
1 polymer ?
#
loop_
_entity_poly.entity_id
_entity_poly.type
_entity_poly.pdbx_seq_one_letter_code
_entity_poly.pdbx_strand_id
1 'polypeptide(L)'
;MFDKDALLNELTFKATRSSGAGGQHVNKVSSKIELVFNLLESSVFNEEQKERLQNKLQSRLTKEGVLMLQCDESRSQHKNKELVIKRF
;
A
#
# COMPACT_ATOMS: atom_id res chain seq x y z
N MET A 1 -2.90 -13.17 19.90
CA MET A 1 -1.70 -12.38 19.55
C MET A 1 -1.88 -11.92 18.12
N PHE A 2 -1.64 -10.65 17.83
CA PHE A 2 -1.78 -10.14 16.46
C PHE A 2 -0.64 -10.68 15.60
N ASP A 3 -0.97 -11.35 14.49
CA ASP A 3 0.02 -11.93 13.58
C ASP A 3 0.39 -10.91 12.51
N LYS A 4 1.54 -10.26 12.73
CA LYS A 4 2.07 -9.26 11.81
C LYS A 4 2.52 -9.90 10.49
N ASP A 5 3.05 -11.11 10.54
CA ASP A 5 3.53 -11.80 9.34
C ASP A 5 2.36 -12.21 8.46
N ALA A 6 1.26 -12.71 9.04
CA ALA A 6 0.02 -12.95 8.31
C ALA A 6 -0.49 -11.68 7.61
N LEU A 7 -0.49 -10.53 8.31
CA LEU A 7 -0.91 -9.26 7.70
C LEU A 7 0.00 -8.83 6.54
N LEU A 8 1.32 -8.96 6.69
CA LEU A 8 2.27 -8.61 5.63
C LEU A 8 2.11 -9.50 4.39
N ASN A 9 1.68 -10.75 4.56
CA ASN A 9 1.41 -11.67 3.45
C ASN A 9 0.12 -11.34 2.67
N GLU A 10 -0.84 -10.64 3.30
CA GLU A 10 -2.06 -10.15 2.63
C GLU A 10 -1.82 -8.87 1.80
N LEU A 11 -0.64 -8.25 1.93
CA LEU A 11 -0.29 -7.04 1.18
C LEU A 11 0.05 -7.36 -0.27
N THR A 12 -0.63 -6.68 -1.19
CA THR A 12 -0.29 -6.72 -2.61
C THR A 12 0.60 -5.54 -2.98
N PHE A 13 1.66 -5.81 -3.75
CA PHE A 13 2.59 -4.77 -4.21
C PHE A 13 2.60 -4.69 -5.73
N LYS A 14 2.48 -3.46 -6.25
CA LYS A 14 2.53 -3.19 -7.69
C LYS A 14 3.60 -2.16 -7.99
N ALA A 15 4.54 -2.50 -8.87
CA ALA A 15 5.46 -1.52 -9.43
C ALA A 15 4.75 -0.71 -10.52
N THR A 16 4.83 0.61 -10.44
CA THR A 16 4.26 1.52 -11.42
C THR A 16 5.28 2.57 -11.85
N ARG A 17 4.97 3.31 -12.91
CA ARG A 17 5.84 4.38 -13.40
C ARG A 17 5.79 5.56 -12.43
N SER A 18 6.96 6.06 -12.03
CA SER A 18 7.04 7.27 -11.21
C SER A 18 6.58 8.47 -12.04
N SER A 19 5.58 9.21 -11.56
CA SER A 19 5.03 10.36 -12.27
C SER A 19 5.85 11.61 -11.95
N GLY A 20 7.01 11.77 -12.60
CA GLY A 20 7.65 13.09 -12.70
C GLY A 20 6.88 13.98 -13.70
N ALA A 21 6.59 15.22 -13.31
CA ALA A 21 5.96 16.25 -14.14
C ALA A 21 6.98 16.76 -15.20
N GLY A 22 6.57 16.74 -16.48
CA GLY A 22 7.11 17.54 -17.59
C GLY A 22 8.63 17.57 -17.82
N GLY A 23 9.09 17.04 -18.96
CA GLY A 23 10.42 17.36 -19.49
C GLY A 23 11.06 16.24 -20.28
N GLN A 24 11.62 16.60 -21.43
CA GLN A 24 12.15 15.71 -22.47
C GLN A 24 13.23 14.73 -21.95
N HIS A 25 13.16 13.50 -22.45
CA HIS A 25 14.18 12.44 -22.41
C HIS A 25 14.74 12.02 -21.04
N VAL A 26 13.94 11.32 -20.22
CA VAL A 26 14.44 10.60 -19.04
C VAL A 26 13.99 9.14 -19.10
N ASN A 27 14.94 8.21 -19.09
CA ASN A 27 14.71 6.77 -18.94
C ASN A 27 13.93 6.51 -17.64
N LYS A 28 12.60 6.50 -17.73
CA LYS A 28 11.70 6.43 -16.58
C LYS A 28 11.67 5.00 -16.04
N VAL A 29 12.58 4.69 -15.13
CA VAL A 29 12.56 3.43 -14.38
C VAL A 29 11.27 3.37 -13.54
N SER A 30 10.53 2.26 -13.62
CA SER A 30 9.31 2.03 -12.83
C SER A 30 9.65 1.78 -11.36
N SER A 31 10.17 2.80 -10.65
CA SER A 31 10.61 2.62 -9.26
C SER A 31 9.49 2.78 -8.23
N LYS A 32 8.39 3.46 -8.57
CA LYS A 32 7.24 3.67 -7.67
C LYS A 32 6.62 2.32 -7.28
N ILE A 33 6.39 2.11 -6.00
CA ILE A 33 5.67 0.96 -5.46
C ILE A 33 4.33 1.43 -4.90
N GLU A 34 3.27 0.74 -5.30
CA GLU A 34 1.94 0.82 -4.72
C GLU A 34 1.71 -0.41 -3.84
N LEU A 35 1.29 -0.19 -2.59
CA LEU A 35 0.84 -1.20 -1.63
C LEU A 35 -0.67 -1.14 -1.59
N VAL A 36 -1.30 -2.29 -1.77
CA VAL A 36 -2.76 -2.48 -1.72
C VAL A 36 -3.08 -3.48 -0.62
N PHE A 37 -4.02 -3.13 0.25
CA PHE A 37 -4.50 -3.98 1.32
C PHE A 37 -6.03 -3.98 1.36
N ASN A 38 -6.66 -5.15 1.25
CA ASN A 38 -8.12 -5.27 1.38
C ASN A 38 -8.49 -5.60 2.82
N LEU A 39 -9.06 -4.62 3.53
CA LEU A 39 -9.48 -4.79 4.92
C LEU A 39 -10.65 -5.77 5.07
N LEU A 40 -11.57 -5.81 4.10
CA LEU A 40 -12.76 -6.65 4.17
C LEU A 40 -12.41 -8.13 3.94
N GLU A 41 -11.49 -8.40 3.03
CA GLU A 41 -11.02 -9.77 2.72
C GLU A 41 -9.96 -10.28 3.71
N SER A 42 -9.38 -9.40 4.54
CA SER A 42 -8.36 -9.78 5.51
C SER A 42 -8.84 -10.83 6.50
N SER A 43 -8.06 -11.89 6.68
CA SER A 43 -8.30 -12.96 7.67
C SER A 43 -7.73 -12.64 9.05
N VAL A 44 -6.87 -11.63 9.14
CA VAL A 44 -6.19 -11.21 10.39
C VAL A 44 -7.13 -10.51 11.36
N PHE A 45 -8.15 -9.83 10.85
CA PHE A 45 -9.08 -9.04 11.65
C PHE A 45 -10.44 -9.73 11.79
N ASN A 46 -11.01 -9.70 12.99
CA ASN A 46 -12.40 -10.09 13.20
C ASN A 46 -13.37 -8.97 12.77
N GLU A 47 -14.67 -9.25 12.74
CA GLU A 47 -15.70 -8.30 12.27
C GLU A 47 -15.69 -6.99 13.06
N GLU A 48 -15.62 -7.06 14.40
CA GLU A 48 -15.56 -5.86 15.26
C GLU A 48 -14.31 -5.00 14.98
N GLN A 49 -13.16 -5.64 14.75
CA GLN A 49 -11.92 -4.96 14.38
C GLN A 49 -12.02 -4.33 12.99
N LYS A 50 -12.61 -5.04 12.02
CA LYS A 50 -12.85 -4.53 10.67
C LYS A 50 -13.77 -3.31 10.72
N GLU A 51 -14.86 -3.33 11.47
CA GLU A 51 -15.75 -2.18 11.62
C GLU A 51 -15.05 -0.97 12.24
N ARG A 52 -14.25 -1.19 13.31
CA ARG A 52 -13.47 -0.12 13.93
C ARG A 52 -12.43 0.47 12.97
N LEU A 53 -11.75 -0.38 12.20
CA LEU A 53 -10.76 0.04 11.21
C LEU A 53 -11.42 0.77 10.04
N GLN A 54 -12.58 0.30 9.56
CA GLN A 54 -13.36 0.99 8.53
C GLN A 54 -13.73 2.40 8.95
N ASN A 55 -14.25 2.58 10.18
CA ASN A 55 -14.60 3.89 10.70
C ASN A 55 -13.37 4.80 10.87
N LYS A 56 -12.25 4.27 11.40
CA LYS A 56 -11.02 5.05 11.62
C LYS A 56 -10.31 5.42 10.32
N LEU A 57 -10.32 4.52 9.33
CA LEU A 57 -9.62 4.68 8.06
C LEU A 57 -10.57 5.10 6.92
N GLN A 58 -11.82 5.47 7.23
CA GLN A 58 -12.84 5.81 6.22
C GLN A 58 -12.38 6.83 5.17
N SER A 59 -11.50 7.76 5.54
CA SER A 59 -10.96 8.78 4.64
C SER A 59 -9.86 8.28 3.71
N ARG A 60 -9.28 7.11 4.00
CA ARG A 60 -8.18 6.49 3.27
C ARG A 60 -8.60 5.22 2.54
N LEU A 61 -9.71 4.60 2.95
CA LEU A 61 -10.26 3.41 2.32
C LEU A 61 -11.11 3.77 1.11
N THR A 62 -11.11 2.91 0.10
CA THR A 62 -12.12 2.95 -0.95
C THR A 62 -13.48 2.49 -0.42
N LYS A 63 -14.52 2.66 -1.24
CA LYS A 63 -15.86 2.11 -0.95
C LYS A 63 -15.88 0.59 -0.79
N GLU A 64 -14.88 -0.09 -1.36
CA GLU A 64 -14.69 -1.54 -1.27
C GLU A 64 -13.82 -1.94 -0.07
N GLY A 65 -13.46 -0.99 0.81
CA GLY A 65 -12.64 -1.26 1.98
C GLY A 65 -11.17 -1.55 1.65
N VAL A 66 -10.68 -1.04 0.52
CA VAL A 66 -9.29 -1.21 0.09
C VAL A 66 -8.47 0.01 0.51
N LEU A 67 -7.35 -0.24 1.18
CA LEU A 67 -6.34 0.75 1.52
C LEU A 67 -5.24 0.73 0.46
N MET A 68 -4.90 1.91 -0.07
CA MET A 68 -3.80 2.07 -1.03
C MET A 68 -2.76 3.06 -0.51
N LEU A 69 -1.49 2.67 -0.54
CA LEU A 69 -0.35 3.54 -0.26
C LEU A 69 0.61 3.50 -1.44
N GLN A 70 1.30 4.60 -1.71
CA GLN A 70 2.31 4.66 -2.77
C GLN A 70 3.61 5.26 -2.21
N CYS A 71 4.74 4.80 -2.74
CA CYS A 71 6.05 5.36 -2.43
C CYS A 71 6.94 5.39 -3.68
N ASP A 72 7.48 6.58 -3.97
CA ASP A 72 8.44 6.83 -5.05
C ASP A 72 9.63 7.70 -4.61
N GLU A 73 10.03 7.61 -3.34
CA GLU A 73 11.12 8.41 -2.78
C GLU A 73 12.52 8.01 -3.30
N SER A 74 12.66 6.79 -3.83
CA SER A 74 13.91 6.28 -4.37
C SER A 74 13.80 5.82 -5.83
N ARG A 75 14.96 5.74 -6.50
CA ARG A 75 15.12 5.05 -7.79
C ARG A 75 15.05 3.51 -7.67
N SER A 76 15.10 2.96 -6.45
CA SER A 76 15.03 1.52 -6.18
C SER A 76 13.63 1.09 -5.76
N GLN A 77 13.06 0.13 -6.49
CA GLN A 77 11.79 -0.54 -6.13
C GLN A 77 11.87 -1.19 -4.74
N HIS A 78 12.97 -1.86 -4.41
CA HIS A 78 13.14 -2.52 -3.12
C HIS A 78 13.06 -1.52 -1.97
N LYS A 79 13.79 -0.41 -2.09
CA LYS A 79 13.78 0.66 -1.07
C LYS A 79 12.39 1.28 -0.94
N ASN A 80 11.70 1.52 -2.06
CA ASN A 80 10.33 2.03 -2.03
C ASN A 80 9.33 1.03 -1.43
N LYS A 81 9.54 -0.27 -1.62
CA LYS A 81 8.75 -1.33 -0.97
C LYS A 81 8.93 -1.31 0.55
N GLU A 82 10.16 -1.22 1.04
CA GLU A 82 10.41 -1.10 2.48
C GLU A 82 9.80 0.18 3.07
N LEU A 83 9.92 1.29 2.36
CA LEU A 83 9.37 2.58 2.79
C LEU A 83 7.84 2.58 2.84
N VAL A 84 7.17 1.97 1.86
CA VAL A 84 5.70 1.88 1.88
C VAL A 84 5.21 0.93 2.99
N ILE A 85 5.93 -0.17 3.27
CA ILE A 85 5.61 -1.05 4.41
C ILE A 85 5.80 -0.33 5.75
N LYS A 86 6.80 0.55 5.89
CA LYS A 86 6.99 1.36 7.11
C LYS A 86 5.89 2.39 7.34
N ARG A 87 5.18 2.79 6.28
CA ARG A 87 4.07 3.76 6.33
C ARG A 87 2.71 3.09 6.57
N PHE A 88 2.61 1.81 6.28
CA PHE A 88 1.46 0.96 6.56
C PHE A 88 1.43 0.61 8.05
#